data_AF-A0A9P7BID4-F1
#
_entry.id   AF-A0A9P7BID4-F1
#
_cell.length_a   1.000
_cell.length_b   1.000
_cell.length_c   1.000
_cell.angle_alpha   90.00
_cell.angle_beta   90.00
_cell.angle_gamma   90.00
#
_symmetry.space_group_name_H-M   'P 1'
#
loop_
_entity.id
_entity.type
_entity.pdbx_description
1 polymer ?
#
loop_
_entity_poly.entity_id
_entity_poly.type
_entity_poly.pdbx_seq_one_letter_code
_entity_poly.pdbx_strand_id
1 'polypeptide(L)' 'MMRGGHLDYAVLGAFQVSESGDLANWKTDAADAIPAVGGAMDLAIGAKDVFVMMELQTREGQSKLVEACTYPLTGTA' A
#
# COMPACT_ATOMS: atom_id res chain seq x y z
N MET A 1 -18.05 -1.40 -8.89
CA MET A 1 -17.36 -2.62 -8.42
C MET A 1 -16.43 -2.28 -7.27
N MET A 2 -15.24 -1.70 -7.50
CA MET A 2 -14.21 -1.47 -6.46
C MET A 2 -14.69 -0.64 -5.26
N ARG A 3 -15.05 0.63 -5.44
CA ARG A 3 -15.56 1.49 -4.34
C ARG A 3 -16.94 1.11 -3.79
N GLY A 4 -17.62 0.12 -4.38
CA GLY A 4 -18.99 -0.22 -4.02
C GLY A 4 -19.11 -1.20 -2.85
N GLY A 5 -18.00 -1.61 -2.22
CA GLY A 5 -18.03 -2.64 -1.17
C GLY A 5 -18.37 -4.03 -1.70
N HIS A 6 -18.31 -4.23 -3.03
CA HIS A 6 -18.67 -5.50 -3.67
C HIS A 6 -17.51 -6.48 -3.75
N LEU A 7 -16.29 -6.05 -3.42
CA LEU A 7 -15.12 -6.90 -3.36
C LEU A 7 -14.96 -7.39 -1.93
N ASP A 8 -14.96 -8.70 -1.74
CA ASP A 8 -14.67 -9.29 -0.43
C ASP A 8 -13.19 -9.08 -0.09
N TYR A 9 -12.30 -9.33 -1.07
CA TYR A 9 -10.86 -9.33 -0.83
C TYR A 9 -10.10 -8.51 -1.90
N ALA A 10 -9.14 -7.71 -1.46
CA ALA A 10 -8.10 -7.14 -2.32
C ALA A 10 -6.71 -7.55 -1.81
N VAL A 11 -5.84 -7.98 -2.73
CA VAL A 11 -4.43 -8.29 -2.42
C VAL A 11 -3.55 -7.26 -3.12
N LEU A 12 -2.78 -6.49 -2.35
CA LEU A 12 -1.95 -5.40 -2.85
C LEU A 12 -0.48 -5.62 -2.47
N GLY A 13 0.43 -5.19 -3.35
CA GLY A 13 1.83 -4.99 -2.99
C GLY A 13 2.00 -3.70 -2.18
N ALA A 14 3.13 -3.57 -1.49
CA ALA A 14 3.46 -2.37 -0.72
C ALA A 14 4.95 -2.02 -0.78
N PHE A 15 5.23 -0.72 -0.66
CA PHE A 15 6.57 -0.22 -0.35
C PHE A 15 6.77 -0.11 1.16
N GLN A 16 5.73 0.32 1.88
CA GLN A 16 5.68 0.38 3.34
C GLN A 16 4.29 -0.02 3.85
N VAL A 17 4.27 -0.64 5.02
CA VAL A 17 3.07 -0.80 5.85
C VAL A 17 3.41 -0.36 7.27
N SER A 18 2.58 0.51 7.85
CA SER A 18 2.77 0.98 9.22
C SER A 18 2.30 -0.06 10.26
N GLU A 19 2.66 0.14 11.53
CA GLU A 19 2.16 -0.71 12.63
C GLU A 19 0.65 -0.62 12.81
N SER A 20 0.05 0.52 12.43
CA SER A 20 -1.40 0.75 12.40
C SER A 20 -2.09 0.07 11.21
N GLY A 21 -1.33 -0.38 10.20
CA GLY A 21 -1.88 -1.00 8.99
C GLY A 21 -2.05 -0.05 7.80
N ASP A 22 -1.52 1.18 7.87
CA ASP A 22 -1.55 2.13 6.76
C ASP A 22 -0.67 1.63 5.61
N LEU A 23 -1.17 1.71 4.38
CA LEU A 23 -0.54 1.19 3.18
C LEU A 23 0.06 2.32 2.35
N ALA A 24 1.33 2.22 1.95
CA ALA A 24 1.93 3.09 0.94
C ALA A 24 2.52 2.27 -0.22
N ASN A 25 1.98 2.44 -1.43
CA ASN A 25 2.39 1.64 -2.59
C ASN A 25 2.35 2.33 -3.97
N TRP A 26 1.96 3.61 -4.04
CA TRP A 26 1.77 4.28 -5.35
C TRP A 26 2.90 5.25 -5.73
N LYS A 27 3.73 5.67 -4.77
CA LYS A 27 4.84 6.59 -4.99
C LYS A 27 5.96 6.39 -3.96
N THR A 28 7.20 6.56 -4.39
CA THR A 28 8.41 6.68 -3.56
C THR A 28 9.01 8.08 -3.69
N ASP A 29 10.02 8.40 -2.89
CA ASP A 29 10.74 9.69 -2.98
C ASP A 29 11.82 9.75 -4.08
N ALA A 30 12.04 8.65 -4.81
CA ALA A 30 12.98 8.63 -5.92
C ALA A 30 12.57 9.62 -7.02
N ALA A 31 13.49 10.52 -7.38
CA ALA A 31 13.25 11.62 -8.32
C ALA A 31 12.75 11.15 -9.70
N ASP A 32 13.24 9.99 -10.15
CA ASP A 32 12.91 9.42 -11.47
C ASP A 32 11.78 8.39 -11.40
N ALA A 33 11.20 8.13 -10.22
CA ALA A 33 10.10 7.19 -10.09
C ALA A 33 8.79 7.83 -10.55
N ILE A 34 8.25 7.34 -11.67
CA ILE A 34 6.94 7.74 -12.17
C ILE A 34 5.87 7.22 -11.20
N PRO A 35 5.04 8.09 -10.57
CA PRO A 35 4.00 7.64 -9.67
C PRO A 35 2.98 6.74 -10.37
N ALA A 36 2.65 5.60 -9.75
CA ALA A 36 1.67 4.66 -10.24
C ALA A 36 0.35 4.84 -9.46
N VAL A 37 -0.36 5.95 -9.73
CA VAL A 37 -1.58 6.34 -8.99
C VAL A 37 -2.67 5.26 -9.11
N GLY A 38 -2.86 4.68 -10.31
CA GLY A 38 -3.67 3.48 -10.55
C GLY A 38 -5.05 3.45 -9.86
N GLY A 39 -5.57 2.23 -9.63
CA GLY A 39 -6.80 2.00 -8.85
C GLY A 39 -6.53 1.47 -7.44
N ALA A 40 -5.29 1.60 -6.94
CA ALA A 40 -4.88 1.02 -5.66
C ALA A 40 -5.63 1.65 -4.48
N MET A 41 -5.92 2.96 -4.55
CA MET A 41 -6.71 3.68 -3.54
C MET A 41 -8.17 3.19 -3.52
N ASP A 42 -8.78 3.00 -4.70
CA ASP A 42 -10.15 2.47 -4.80
C ASP A 42 -10.27 1.04 -4.27
N LEU A 43 -9.21 0.24 -4.43
CA LEU A 43 -9.13 -1.12 -3.89
C LEU A 43 -8.91 -1.12 -2.38
N ALA A 44 -7.98 -0.30 -1.88
CA ALA A 44 -7.65 -0.21 -0.46
C ALA A 44 -8.84 0.26 0.39
N ILE A 45 -9.69 1.15 -0.16
CA ILE A 45 -10.87 1.69 0.54
C ILE A 45 -12.13 0.86 0.24
N GLY A 46 -12.21 0.26 -0.95
CA GLY A 46 -13.44 -0.32 -1.47
C GLY A 46 -13.65 -1.82 -1.19
N ALA A 47 -12.59 -2.56 -0.87
CA ALA A 47 -12.71 -3.97 -0.49
C ALA A 47 -13.07 -4.11 1.00
N LYS A 48 -13.77 -5.20 1.36
CA LYS A 48 -14.10 -5.48 2.76
C LYS A 48 -12.86 -5.82 3.58
N ASP A 49 -11.97 -6.61 2.99
CA ASP A 49 -10.70 -7.01 3.58
C ASP A 49 -9.55 -6.75 2.60
N VAL A 50 -8.47 -6.15 3.10
CA VAL A 50 -7.26 -5.84 2.32
C VAL A 50 -6.08 -6.62 2.88
N PHE A 51 -5.45 -7.41 2.03
CA PHE A 51 -4.23 -8.13 2.34
C PHE A 51 -3.05 -7.48 1.64
N VAL A 52 -1.96 -7.28 2.37
CA VAL A 52 -0.69 -6.86 1.80
C VAL A 52 0.22 -8.08 1.61
N MET A 53 0.75 -8.24 0.39
CA MET A 53 1.74 -9.25 0.08
C MET A 53 3.03 -8.57 -0.39
N MET A 54 4.09 -8.66 0.41
CA MET A 54 5.38 -8.07 0.12
C MET A 54 6.53 -8.87 0.74
N GLU A 55 7.72 -8.74 0.17
CA GLU A 55 8.96 -9.09 0.88
C GLU A 55 9.13 -8.16 2.09
N LEU A 56 9.51 -8.71 3.24
CA LEU A 56 9.67 -7.94 4.49
C LEU A 56 10.72 -6.82 4.37
N GLN A 57 11.79 -7.06 3.60
CA GLN A 57 12.92 -6.14 3.49
C GLN A 57 13.05 -5.54 2.10
N THR A 58 13.68 -4.37 2.00
CA THR A 58 14.21 -3.83 0.74
C THR A 58 15.46 -4.59 0.32
N ARG A 59 16.00 -4.28 -0.88
CA ARG A 59 17.25 -4.88 -1.35
C ARG A 59 18.45 -4.49 -0.48
N GLU A 60 18.34 -3.35 0.19
CA GLU A 60 19.32 -2.80 1.12
C GLU A 60 19.12 -3.31 2.56
N GLY A 61 18.16 -4.21 2.79
CA GLY A 61 17.90 -4.83 4.10
C GLY A 61 17.03 -3.99 5.05
N GLN A 62 16.45 -2.89 4.58
CA GLN A 62 15.57 -2.06 5.42
C GLN A 62 14.19 -2.70 5.55
N SER A 63 13.60 -2.66 6.75
CA SER A 63 12.23 -3.18 6.97
C SER A 63 11.20 -2.34 6.22
N LYS A 64 10.26 -3.02 5.54
CA LYS A 64 9.05 -2.42 4.96
C LYS A 64 7.87 -2.38 5.93
N LEU A 65 7.95 -3.11 7.04
CA LEU A 65 7.10 -2.90 8.21
C LEU A 65 7.73 -1.80 9.07
N VAL A 66 7.04 -0.68 9.21
CA VAL A 66 7.55 0.55 9.82
C VAL A 66 6.60 1.03 10.93
N GLU A 67 7.08 1.87 11.84
CA GLU A 67 6.22 2.52 12.84
C GLU A 67 5.21 3.45 12.15
N ALA A 68 5.68 4.30 11.24
CA ALA A 68 4.85 5.17 10.41
C ALA A 68 5.36 5.19 8.96
N CYS A 69 4.44 5.20 8.00
CA CYS A 69 4.78 5.35 6.59
C CYS A 69 5.35 6.75 6.34
N THR A 70 6.49 6.80 5.67
CA THR A 70 7.10 8.07 5.21
C THR A 70 6.71 8.37 3.77
N TYR A 71 6.40 7.34 2.99
CA TYR A 71 5.89 7.50 1.64
C TYR A 71 4.40 7.90 1.64
N PRO A 72 3.92 8.58 0.58
CA PRO A 72 2.52 8.94 0.46
C PRO A 72 1.59 7.72 0.57
N LEU A 73 0.59 7.83 1.44
CA LEU A 73 -0.36 6.75 1.69
C LEU A 73 -1.23 6.47 0.46
N THR A 74 -1.51 5.19 0.26
CA THR A 74 -2.53 4.64 -0.63
C THR A 74 -3.85 4.48 0.10
N GLY A 75 -3.81 4.02 1.36
CA GLY A 75 -4.98 3.82 2.20
C GLY A 75 -4.59 3.77 3.67
N THR A 76 -5.51 4.20 4.53
CA THR A 76 -5.38 4.12 5.98
C THR A 76 -6.20 2.94 6.50
N ALA A 77 -5.77 2.34 7.61
CA ALA A 77 -6.56 1.33 8.31
C ALA A 77 -7.77 1.94 9.05
#